data_AF-A0A656KJQ6-F1
#
_entry.id   AF-A0A656KJQ6-F1
#
_cell.length_a   1.000
_cell.length_b   1.000
_cell.length_c   1.000
_cell.angle_alpha   90.00
_cell.angle_beta   90.00
_cell.angle_gamma   90.00
#
_symmetry.space_group_name_H-M   'P 1'
#
loop_
_entity.id
_entity.type
_entity.pdbx_description
1 polymer ?
#
loop_
_entity_poly.entity_id
_entity_poly.type
_entity_poly.pdbx_seq_one_letter_code
_entity_poly.pdbx_strand_id
1 'polypeptide(L)' 'MQCPKEGCDGEEAAFFQVQIRSADEPMTGFYKCMTCGNRWREN' A
#
# COMPACT_ATOMS: atom_id res chain seq x y z
N MET A 1 5.06 -9.06 0.34
CA MET A 1 5.32 -7.64 -0.01
C MET A 1 6.07 -7.05 1.16
N GLN A 2 7.37 -6.82 1.02
CA GLN A 2 8.18 -6.35 2.14
C GLN A 2 7.85 -4.88 2.44
N CYS A 3 7.57 -4.58 3.70
CA CYS A 3 7.27 -3.22 4.14
C CYS A 3 8.50 -2.31 3.89
N PRO A 4 8.36 -1.14 3.23
CA PRO A 4 9.48 -0.24 2.94
C PRO A 4 9.97 0.54 4.18
N LYS A 5 9.45 0.22 5.37
CA LYS A 5 9.79 0.92 6.61
C LYS A 5 11.07 0.34 7.18
N GLU A 6 12.06 1.19 7.39
CA GLU A 6 13.31 0.82 8.06
C GLU A 6 13.02 0.29 9.48
N GLY A 7 13.49 -0.92 9.76
CA GLY A 7 13.23 -1.63 11.02
C GLY A 7 11.93 -2.45 11.04
N CYS A 8 11.29 -2.68 9.90
CA CYS A 8 10.11 -3.55 9.81
C CYS A 8 10.26 -4.64 8.73
N ASP A 9 10.56 -5.87 9.15
CA ASP A 9 10.56 -7.09 8.31
C ASP A 9 9.16 -7.70 8.14
N GLY A 10 8.15 -6.86 8.00
CA GLY A 10 6.79 -7.31 7.74
C GLY A 10 6.68 -7.85 6.33
N GLU A 11 6.52 -9.18 6.17
CA GLU A 11 6.33 -9.85 4.87
C GLU A 11 4.89 -9.74 4.36
N GLU A 12 3.96 -9.45 5.28
CA GLU A 12 2.52 -9.38 5.05
C GLU A 12 2.02 -7.93 5.04
N ALA A 13 1.36 -7.56 3.93
CA ALA A 13 0.72 -6.27 3.74
C ALA A 13 -0.67 -6.45 3.14
N ALA A 14 -1.66 -5.75 3.70
CA ALA A 14 -2.98 -5.61 3.11
C ALA A 14 -2.92 -4.64 1.94
N PHE A 15 -3.39 -5.09 0.79
CA PHE A 15 -3.47 -4.30 -0.43
C PHE A 15 -4.93 -4.00 -0.78
N PHE A 16 -5.21 -2.76 -1.15
CA PHE A 16 -6.49 -2.36 -1.72
C PHE A 16 -6.30 -1.24 -2.72
N GLN A 17 -7.04 -1.30 -3.83
CA GLN A 17 -7.02 -0.26 -4.85
C GLN A 17 -8.30 0.56 -4.72
N VAL A 18 -8.16 1.89 -4.78
CA VAL A 18 -9.30 2.79 -4.76
C VAL A 18 -9.22 3.71 -5.97
N GLN A 19 -10.31 3.74 -6.73
CA GLN A 19 -10.51 4.68 -7.83
C GLN A 19 -10.92 6.03 -7.21
N ILE A 20 -9.92 6.88 -6.94
CA ILE A 20 -10.12 8.22 -6.36
C ILE A 20 -10.07 9.34 -7.40
N ARG A 21 -9.90 9.00 -8.68
CA ARG A 21 -9.69 9.95 -9.78
C ARG A 21 -10.71 9.72 -10.91
N SER A 22 -10.49 10.36 -12.06
CA SER A 22 -11.33 10.08 -13.24
C SER A 22 -11.13 8.63 -13.69
N ALA A 23 -12.13 8.04 -14.34
CA ALA A 23 -12.03 6.68 -14.86
C ALA A 23 -10.92 6.51 -15.92
N ASP A 24 -10.48 7.62 -16.51
CA ASP A 24 -9.36 7.71 -17.44
C ASP A 24 -7.98 7.68 -16.77
N GLU A 25 -7.92 7.86 -15.44
CA GLU A 25 -6.67 7.76 -14.66
C GLU A 25 -6.53 6.37 -14.01
N PRO A 26 -5.29 5.85 -13.86
CA PRO A 26 -5.06 4.58 -13.20
C PRO A 26 -5.50 4.63 -11.72
N MET A 27 -6.05 3.52 -11.24
CA MET A 27 -6.45 3.36 -9.84
C MET A 27 -5.26 3.56 -8.91
N THR A 28 -5.46 4.23 -7.78
CA THR A 28 -4.41 4.39 -6.78
C THR A 28 -4.35 3.15 -5.89
N GLY A 29 -3.18 2.51 -5.85
CA GLY A 29 -2.91 1.36 -5.00
C GLY A 29 -2.51 1.81 -3.59
N PHE A 30 -3.20 1.31 -2.57
CA PHE A 30 -2.86 1.54 -1.17
C PHE A 30 -2.40 0.24 -0.53
N TYR A 31 -1.31 0.36 0.24
CA TYR A 31 -0.71 -0.74 0.97
C TYR A 31 -0.68 -0.40 2.45
N LYS A 32 -0.96 -1.40 3.29
CA LYS A 32 -0.84 -1.32 4.74
C LYS A 32 -0.11 -2.55 5.25
N CYS A 33 1.05 -2.35 5.88
CA CYS A 33 1.75 -3.43 6.57
C CYS A 33 0.91 -3.95 7.74
N MET A 34 0.75 -5.27 7.83
CA MET A 34 0.01 -5.90 8.93
C MET A 34 0.84 -5.99 10.22
N THR A 35 2.17 -5.99 10.10
CA THR A 35 3.10 -6.08 11.23
C THR A 35 3.26 -4.75 11.98
N CYS A 36 3.58 -3.67 11.27
CA CYS A 36 3.85 -2.36 11.90
C CYS A 36 2.76 -1.31 11.67
N GLY A 37 1.74 -1.62 10.86
CA GLY A 37 0.67 -0.68 10.52
C GLY A 37 1.07 0.46 9.58
N ASN A 38 2.30 0.46 9.03
CA ASN A 38 2.77 1.46 8.08
C ASN A 38 1.90 1.46 6.82
N ARG A 39 1.60 2.64 6.29
CA ARG A 39 0.76 2.81 5.09
C ARG A 39 1.54 3.54 4.03
N TRP A 40 1.55 3.01 2.82
CA TRP A 40 2.15 3.66 1.66
C TRP A 40 1.23 3.50 0.45
N ARG A 41 1.47 4.34 -0.55
CA ARG A 41 0.71 4.42 -1.79
C ARG A 41 1.65 4.18 -2.95
N GLU A 42 1.17 3.42 -3.93
CA GLU A 42 1.83 3.18 -5.21
C GLU A 42 0.97 3.82 -6.29
N ASN A 43 1.62 4.50 -7.23
CA ASN A 43 1.01 5.21 -8.34
C ASN A 43 1.75 4.85 -9.63
#